data_AF-A0A349SDI3-F1
#
_entry.id   AF-A0A349SDI3-F1
#
_cell.length_a   1.000
_cell.length_b   1.000
_cell.length_c   1.000
_cell.angle_alpha   90.00
_cell.angle_beta   90.00
_cell.angle_gamma   90.00
#
_symmetry.space_group_name_H-M   'P 1'
#
loop_
_entity.id
_entity.type
_entity.pdbx_description
1 polymer ?
#
loop_
_entity_poly.entity_id
_entity_poly.type
_entity_poly.pdbx_seq_one_letter_code
_entity_poly.pdbx_strand_id
1 'polypeptide(L)' 'MTSSDISAELISTVADAFECGTALEIQGGGTKQFYGRRSAGSLLRVKGHQGIVNYEPTELVVSVRSGTRLSE' A
#
# COMPACT_ATOMS: atom_id res chain seq x y z
N MET A 1 -1.15 6.83 16.94
CA MET A 1 -1.18 6.42 15.52
C MET A 1 0.02 7.02 14.82
N THR A 2 0.94 6.20 14.33
CA THR A 2 2.12 6.69 13.58
C THR A 2 1.70 6.95 12.14
N SER A 3 1.74 8.22 11.72
CA SER A 3 1.60 8.60 10.32
C SER A 3 2.97 8.52 9.66
N SER A 4 3.08 7.78 8.57
CA SER A 4 4.31 7.57 7.79
C SER A 4 3.99 7.68 6.31
N ASP A 5 4.59 8.66 5.66
CA ASP A 5 4.43 8.92 4.24
C ASP A 5 5.69 8.52 3.46
N ILE A 6 5.69 7.31 2.91
CA ILE A 6 6.76 6.79 2.05
C ILE A 6 6.42 6.93 0.56
N SER A 7 5.55 7.87 0.17
CA SER A 7 5.12 8.01 -1.24
C SER A 7 6.31 8.20 -2.19
N ALA A 8 7.34 8.95 -1.77
CA ALA A 8 8.54 9.15 -2.59
C ALA A 8 9.29 7.83 -2.89
N GLU A 9 9.44 6.95 -1.90
CA GLU A 9 10.09 5.64 -2.07
C GLU A 9 9.27 4.72 -2.98
N LEU A 10 7.94 4.71 -2.81
CA LEU A 10 7.03 3.94 -3.65
C LEU A 10 7.05 4.43 -5.09
N ILE A 11 7.05 5.75 -5.32
CA ILE A 11 7.15 6.36 -6.65
C ILE A 11 8.46 5.96 -7.31
N SER A 12 9.59 6.07 -6.61
CA SER A 12 10.90 5.67 -7.13
C SER A 12 10.89 4.19 -7.56
N THR A 13 10.40 3.31 -6.68
CA THR A 13 10.38 1.86 -6.97
C THR A 13 9.49 1.51 -8.16
N VAL A 14 8.34 2.18 -8.30
CA VAL A 14 7.43 1.97 -9.44
C VAL A 14 8.05 2.49 -10.73
N ALA A 15 8.71 3.65 -10.70
CA ALA A 15 9.43 4.19 -11.86
C ALA A 15 10.55 3.26 -12.31
N ASP A 16 11.39 2.78 -11.37
CA ASP A 16 12.47 1.85 -11.68
C ASP A 16 11.95 0.54 -12.28
N ALA A 17 10.87 -0.01 -11.72
CA ALA A 17 10.25 -1.23 -12.24
C ALA A 17 9.65 -1.04 -13.63
N PHE A 18 9.06 0.13 -13.91
CA PHE A 18 8.54 0.49 -15.21
C PHE A 18 9.66 0.56 -16.26
N GLU A 19 10.74 1.28 -15.98
CA GLU A 19 11.90 1.38 -16.86
C GLU A 19 12.53 0.00 -17.12
N CYS A 20 12.57 -0.88 -16.12
CA CYS A 20 13.13 -2.23 -16.24
C CYS A 20 12.15 -3.28 -16.78
N GLY A 21 10.90 -2.93 -17.11
CA GLY A 21 9.87 -3.90 -17.51
C GLY A 21 9.57 -4.98 -16.46
N THR A 22 9.80 -4.67 -15.18
CA THR A 22 9.66 -5.62 -14.07
C THR A 22 8.24 -5.59 -13.52
N ALA A 23 7.56 -6.72 -13.55
CA ALA A 23 6.25 -6.86 -12.91
C ALA A 23 6.38 -6.72 -11.39
N LEU A 24 5.44 -6.00 -10.76
CA LEU A 24 5.39 -5.81 -9.31
C LEU A 24 4.21 -6.56 -8.68
N GLU A 25 4.48 -7.23 -7.56
CA GLU A 25 3.45 -7.73 -6.66
C GLU A 25 3.23 -6.71 -5.53
N ILE A 26 2.14 -5.94 -5.62
CA ILE A 26 1.80 -4.95 -4.59
C ILE A 26 1.16 -5.65 -3.39
N GLN A 27 1.75 -5.50 -2.22
CA GLN A 27 1.33 -6.22 -1.02
C GLN A 27 1.23 -5.30 0.21
N GLY A 28 0.03 -5.25 0.80
CA GLY A 28 -0.21 -4.66 2.12
C GLY A 28 0.16 -5.61 3.25
N GLY A 29 -0.85 -6.05 4.02
CA GLY A 29 -0.66 -7.00 5.13
C GLY A 29 -0.42 -8.46 4.70
N GLY A 30 -0.64 -8.80 3.43
CA GLY A 30 -0.45 -10.18 2.90
C GLY A 30 -1.44 -11.22 3.42
N THR A 31 -2.38 -10.86 4.30
CA THR A 31 -3.30 -11.79 4.97
C THR A 31 -4.33 -12.43 4.03
N LYS A 32 -4.47 -11.93 2.79
CA LYS A 32 -5.42 -12.40 1.78
C LYS A 32 -4.75 -13.04 0.54
N GLN A 33 -3.47 -13.41 0.62
CA GLN A 33 -2.76 -14.05 -0.50
C GLN A 33 -3.41 -15.35 -1.01
N PHE A 34 -4.25 -15.99 -0.18
CA PHE A 34 -4.99 -17.19 -0.55
C PHE A 34 -6.20 -16.92 -1.47
N TYR A 35 -6.63 -15.66 -1.60
CA TYR A 35 -7.72 -15.28 -2.49
C TYR A 35 -7.21 -14.95 -3.89
N GLY A 36 -7.91 -15.45 -4.91
CA GLY A 36 -7.64 -15.12 -6.31
C GLY A 36 -6.51 -15.95 -6.93
N ARG A 37 -5.89 -15.40 -7.97
CA ARG A 37 -4.76 -16.04 -8.67
C ARG A 37 -3.47 -15.71 -7.95
N ARG A 38 -2.49 -16.61 -8.02
CA ARG A 38 -1.12 -16.28 -7.60
C ARG A 38 -0.57 -15.17 -8.48
N SER A 39 -0.16 -14.07 -7.86
CA SER A 39 0.64 -13.03 -8.49
C SER A 39 2.06 -13.52 -8.69
N ALA A 40 2.72 -12.97 -9.71
CA ALA A 40 4.14 -13.13 -9.94
C ALA A 40 4.74 -11.75 -10.20
N GLY A 41 5.88 -11.46 -9.59
CA GLY A 41 6.56 -10.18 -9.69
C GLY A 41 7.44 -9.90 -8.48
N SER A 42 8.21 -8.83 -8.57
CA SER A 42 8.99 -8.32 -7.46
C SER A 42 8.07 -7.70 -6.42
N LEU A 43 8.26 -8.07 -5.15
CA LEU A 43 7.37 -7.67 -4.07
C LEU A 43 7.52 -6.17 -3.72
N LEU A 44 6.45 -5.40 -3.89
CA LEU A 44 6.33 -4.02 -3.43
C LEU A 44 5.48 -3.98 -2.16
N ARG A 45 6.13 -3.86 -0.99
CA ARG A 45 5.42 -3.78 0.30
C ARG A 45 4.96 -2.36 0.60
N VAL A 46 3.66 -2.16 0.74
CA VAL A 46 3.08 -0.85 1.10
C VAL A 46 2.83 -0.69 2.60
N LYS A 47 3.16 -1.71 3.42
CA LYS A 47 2.93 -1.73 4.87
C LYS A 47 3.54 -0.53 5.61
N GLY A 48 4.61 0.09 5.09
CA GLY A 48 5.23 1.28 5.70
C GLY A 48 4.47 2.59 5.47
N HIS A 49 3.54 2.63 4.52
CA HIS A 49 2.76 3.82 4.16
C HIS A 49 1.47 3.88 5.00
N GLN A 50 1.51 4.51 6.16
CA GLN A 50 0.43 4.42 7.17
C GLN A 50 -0.08 5.79 7.62
N GLY A 51 -1.34 5.86 8.04
CA GLY A 51 -1.93 7.04 8.65
C GLY A 51 -3.20 7.50 7.94
N ILE A 52 -4.04 8.22 8.68
CA ILE A 52 -5.23 8.89 8.15
C ILE A 52 -4.76 10.14 7.38
N VAL A 53 -5.27 10.32 6.16
CA VAL A 53 -5.04 11.52 5.33
C VAL A 53 -6.26 12.45 5.33
N ASN A 54 -7.47 11.91 5.48
CA ASN A 54 -8.67 12.70 5.71
C ASN A 54 -9.68 11.96 6.60
N TYR A 55 -10.43 12.71 7.41
CA TYR A 55 -11.49 12.17 8.26
C TYR A 55 -12.70 13.12 8.27
N GLU A 56 -13.80 12.67 7.67
CA GLU A 56 -15.06 13.41 7.55
C GLU A 56 -16.16 12.66 8.31
N PRO A 57 -16.35 12.94 9.61
CA PRO A 57 -17.29 12.18 10.45
C PRO A 57 -18.75 12.37 10.06
N THR A 58 -19.14 13.55 9.56
CA THR A 58 -20.52 13.81 9.11
C THR A 58 -20.89 12.94 7.92
N GLU A 59 -19.94 12.75 6.99
CA GLU A 59 -20.11 11.92 5.80
C GLU A 59 -19.76 10.44 6.06
N LEU A 60 -19.30 10.10 7.27
CA LEU A 60 -18.81 8.77 7.65
C LEU A 60 -17.69 8.26 6.74
N VAL A 61 -16.82 9.17 6.28
CA VAL A 61 -15.70 8.85 5.38
C VAL A 61 -14.36 8.98 6.09
N VAL A 62 -13.49 8.01 5.87
CA VAL A 62 -12.07 8.09 6.22
C VAL A 62 -11.21 7.75 5.00
N SER A 63 -10.25 8.60 4.70
CA SER A 63 -9.21 8.33 3.71
C SER A 63 -7.93 7.99 4.44
N VAL A 64 -7.32 6.84 4.10
CA VAL A 64 -6.12 6.33 4.75
C VAL A 64 -5.07 5.93 3.75
N ARG A 65 -3.82 5.95 4.19
CA ARG A 65 -2.70 5.38 3.42
C ARG A 65 -2.82 3.87 3.34
N SER A 66 -2.36 3.28 2.24
CA SER A 66 -2.57 1.87 1.87
C SER A 66 -2.02 0.82 2.84
N GLY A 67 -1.02 1.18 3.66
CA GLY A 67 -0.47 0.33 4.71
C GLY A 67 -1.14 0.48 6.08
N THR A 68 -2.09 1.40 6.24
CA THR A 68 -2.80 1.63 7.51
C THR A 68 -3.50 0.35 7.94
N ARG A 69 -3.12 -0.18 9.11
CA ARG A 69 -3.72 -1.42 9.61
C ARG A 69 -5.14 -1.16 10.09
N LEU A 70 -6.00 -2.14 9.84
CA LEU A 70 -7.20 -2.33 10.63
C LEU A 70 -6.77 -3.11 11.89
N SER A 71 -6.77 -2.44 13.04
CA SER A 71 -6.69 -3.09 14.35
C SER A 71 -8.09 -3.11 14.95
N GLU A 72 -8.45 -4.18 15.63
CA GLU A 72 -9.57 -4.19 16.58
C GLU A 72 -9.25 -3.31 17.79
#